data_AF-A0A357EXD2-F1
#
_entry.id   AF-A0A357EXD2-F1
#
_cell.length_a   1.000
_cell.length_b   1.000
_cell.length_c   1.000
_cell.angle_alpha   90.00
_cell.angle_beta   90.00
_cell.angle_gamma   90.00
#
_symmetry.space_group_name_H-M   'P 1'
#
loop_
_entity.id
_entity.type
_entity.pdbx_description
1 polymer ?
#
loop_
_entity_poly.entity_id
_entity_poly.type
_entity_poly.pdbx_seq_one_letter_code
_entity_poly.pdbx_strand_id
1 'polypeptide(L)'
;AELNNDIYSEIGGLNPLVLNLFTDVTSKFPSNNTIVGDGINTGGFLFNAPTTTRENTHITRLDYHLNDNQQIFFRGNYQWDNTAGVSAFPGTPTVSSWSHPLGFAVGHNWTISNNRVNNFRYGLTKTAFSNQGDSTDNSIRFRFVYEPFLFARTLSRKTPVQNITDDFTWTKGDHTFQFGGNVRIIRNRRFDLGNAFDDAVTNPSFYDLSGRVVDAEFTKAGYAIDPGSRNTVQAAATALIGRFSQFSGNFTFDIDGSVLPVGTPTNRNFATEEYDSYFQDVWKISRDLTLTLGLRYAVSRPVYEQKGFQVVPKERLGDVFDRRVASAATGVPLNELIEFQLGGPKNNDAPGFYSMDWNNWQPRVAAAWSPHFENGFLKKLFGANGESTFRGGFGISNDFFGGQLAVSFDGLSPIGFTSSDTISANTYNVTTNPAPLFTGFGQDIRSLPGISAPVQRFTVDADEEQRIEVSLDATIVSPKHYTWNVSYGRRLPKDLYFEASYVGRAARNLFAARDIFALNNLVDPASG
;
A
#
# COMPACT_ATOMS: atom_id res chain seq x y z
N ALA A 1 -11.72 39.53 -25.11
CA ALA A 1 -12.00 40.30 -26.33
C ALA A 1 -10.76 40.99 -26.90
N GLU A 2 -9.69 41.25 -26.13
CA GLU A 2 -8.46 41.92 -26.63
C GLU A 2 -7.25 41.01 -26.89
N LEU A 3 -7.38 39.69 -26.73
CA LEU A 3 -6.46 38.76 -27.40
C LEU A 3 -6.86 38.74 -28.88
N ASN A 4 -6.45 39.76 -29.64
CA ASN A 4 -6.44 39.66 -31.10
C ASN A 4 -5.68 38.38 -31.46
N ASN A 5 -6.13 37.70 -32.52
CA ASN A 5 -5.55 36.44 -33.01
C ASN A 5 -4.05 36.56 -33.39
N ASP A 6 -3.48 37.76 -33.24
CA ASP A 6 -2.18 38.18 -33.69
C ASP A 6 -1.07 38.08 -32.62
N ILE A 7 -1.39 38.02 -31.31
CA ILE A 7 -0.33 37.94 -30.26
C ILE A 7 0.53 36.67 -30.45
N TYR A 8 -0.10 35.57 -30.81
CA TYR A 8 0.54 34.28 -31.05
C TYR A 8 0.48 33.87 -32.53
N SER A 9 0.57 34.85 -33.45
CA SER A 9 0.45 34.59 -34.90
C SER A 9 1.49 33.60 -35.43
N GLU A 10 2.69 33.57 -34.84
CA GLU A 10 3.79 32.67 -35.22
C GLU A 10 3.44 31.18 -35.07
N ILE A 11 2.47 30.85 -34.21
CA ILE A 11 1.99 29.49 -33.98
C ILE A 11 0.56 29.24 -34.48
N GLY A 12 0.04 30.15 -35.32
CA GLY A 12 -1.30 30.07 -35.90
C GLY A 12 -2.41 30.72 -35.08
N GLY A 13 -2.06 31.54 -34.08
CA GLY A 13 -3.02 32.23 -33.21
C GLY A 13 -3.62 31.32 -32.12
N LEU A 14 -4.81 31.70 -31.63
CA LEU A 14 -5.52 30.91 -30.61
C LEU A 14 -6.17 29.68 -31.22
N ASN A 15 -6.25 28.59 -30.46
CA ASN A 15 -6.88 27.35 -30.93
C ASN A 15 -8.41 27.50 -30.96
N PRO A 16 -9.07 27.44 -32.14
CA PRO A 16 -10.51 27.63 -32.25
C PRO A 16 -11.31 26.52 -31.55
N LEU A 17 -10.77 25.30 -31.45
CA LEU A 17 -11.42 24.22 -30.70
C LEU A 17 -11.47 24.52 -29.21
N VAL A 18 -10.41 25.12 -28.66
CA VAL A 18 -10.37 25.51 -27.25
C VAL A 18 -11.27 26.70 -26.98
N LEU A 19 -11.30 27.70 -27.89
CA LEU A 19 -12.24 28.81 -27.79
C LEU A 19 -13.69 28.34 -27.77
N ASN A 20 -14.05 27.42 -28.66
CA ASN A 20 -15.39 26.82 -28.71
C ASN A 20 -15.67 25.99 -27.43
N LEU A 21 -14.70 25.21 -26.97
CA LEU A 21 -14.81 24.46 -25.72
C LEU A 21 -15.10 25.38 -24.54
N PHE A 22 -14.32 26.45 -24.36
CA PHE A 22 -14.53 27.37 -23.23
C PHE A 22 -15.81 28.17 -23.37
N THR A 23 -16.24 28.49 -24.59
CA THR A 23 -17.57 29.09 -24.83
C THR A 23 -18.69 28.14 -24.39
N ASP A 24 -18.60 26.86 -24.76
CA ASP A 24 -19.56 25.83 -24.35
C ASP A 24 -19.55 25.62 -22.83
N VAL A 25 -18.38 25.44 -22.22
CA VAL A 25 -18.20 25.26 -20.78
C VAL A 25 -18.75 26.45 -19.99
N THR A 26 -18.42 27.68 -20.37
CA THR A 26 -18.90 28.88 -19.67
C THR A 26 -20.39 29.13 -19.89
N SER A 27 -20.97 28.67 -21.00
CA SER A 27 -22.42 28.71 -21.20
C SER A 27 -23.16 27.69 -20.32
N LYS A 28 -22.57 26.51 -20.09
CA LYS A 28 -23.11 25.45 -19.23
C LYS A 28 -22.92 25.75 -17.75
N PHE A 29 -21.78 26.31 -17.39
CA PHE A 29 -21.34 26.57 -16.02
C PHE A 29 -20.95 28.04 -15.85
N PRO A 30 -21.92 28.98 -15.95
CA PRO A 30 -21.63 30.40 -15.81
C PRO A 30 -21.11 30.70 -14.41
N SER A 31 -20.04 31.50 -14.32
CA SER A 31 -19.45 31.92 -13.04
C SER A 31 -20.53 32.48 -12.10
N ASN A 32 -20.59 31.93 -10.89
CA ASN A 32 -21.56 32.32 -9.87
C ASN A 32 -20.90 32.49 -8.48
N ASN A 33 -19.57 32.42 -8.42
CA ASN A 33 -18.80 32.49 -7.20
C ASN A 33 -17.50 33.27 -7.43
N THR A 34 -17.23 34.25 -6.58
CA THR A 34 -16.03 35.12 -6.65
C THR A 34 -14.96 34.77 -5.61
N ILE A 35 -15.11 33.69 -4.85
CA ILE A 35 -14.13 33.20 -3.87
C ILE A 35 -12.84 32.73 -4.56
N VAL A 36 -12.97 32.18 -5.77
CA VAL A 36 -11.86 31.78 -6.62
C VAL A 36 -11.91 32.54 -7.95
N GLY A 37 -10.76 32.58 -8.63
CA GLY A 37 -10.56 33.42 -9.80
C GLY A 37 -10.19 34.85 -9.42
N ASP A 38 -9.97 35.68 -10.44
CA ASP A 38 -9.55 37.08 -10.30
C ASP A 38 -10.71 38.07 -10.53
N GLY A 39 -11.92 37.57 -10.81
CA GLY A 39 -13.11 38.37 -11.04
C GLY A 39 -13.09 39.13 -12.38
N ILE A 40 -12.07 38.93 -13.21
CA ILE A 40 -11.88 39.61 -14.50
C ILE A 40 -11.73 38.58 -15.61
N ASN A 41 -10.73 37.71 -15.51
CA ASN A 41 -10.36 36.72 -16.52
C ASN A 41 -10.87 35.31 -16.17
N THR A 42 -11.01 35.03 -14.88
CA THR A 42 -11.44 33.74 -14.34
C THR A 42 -12.44 33.96 -13.21
N GLY A 43 -13.37 33.03 -13.05
CA GLY A 43 -14.35 33.05 -11.96
C GLY A 43 -14.72 31.64 -11.54
N GLY A 44 -15.21 31.50 -10.31
CA GLY A 44 -15.63 30.24 -9.74
C GLY A 44 -17.03 29.83 -10.18
N PHE A 45 -17.21 28.52 -10.38
CA PHE A 45 -18.52 27.90 -10.47
C PHE A 45 -18.75 27.02 -9.24
N LEU A 46 -19.79 27.33 -8.47
CA LEU A 46 -20.22 26.59 -7.29
C LEU A 46 -21.57 25.93 -7.56
N PHE A 47 -21.67 24.64 -7.25
CA PHE A 47 -22.92 23.89 -7.33
C PHE A 47 -23.05 22.93 -6.14
N ASN A 48 -24.27 22.50 -5.87
CA ASN A 48 -24.54 21.47 -4.87
C ASN A 48 -24.36 20.09 -5.50
N ALA A 49 -23.33 19.36 -5.09
CA ALA A 49 -23.11 17.97 -5.48
C ALA A 49 -23.74 17.03 -4.43
N PRO A 50 -24.81 16.29 -4.75
CA PRO A 50 -25.42 15.37 -3.79
C PRO A 50 -24.48 14.18 -3.53
N THR A 51 -24.27 13.87 -2.26
CA THR A 51 -23.62 12.62 -1.83
C THR A 51 -24.68 11.70 -1.24
N THR A 52 -24.50 10.40 -1.43
CA THR A 52 -25.41 9.40 -0.86
C THR A 52 -24.62 8.29 -0.19
N THR A 53 -24.99 7.96 1.04
CA THR A 53 -24.45 6.81 1.75
C THR A 53 -25.56 5.79 1.95
N ARG A 54 -25.30 4.54 1.55
CA ARG A 54 -26.17 3.40 1.79
C ARG A 54 -25.36 2.34 2.51
N GLU A 55 -25.77 1.98 3.72
CA GLU A 55 -25.11 0.97 4.54
C GLU A 55 -26.04 -0.23 4.66
N ASN A 56 -25.60 -1.40 4.20
CA ASN A 56 -26.39 -2.63 4.23
C ASN A 56 -25.56 -3.73 4.86
N THR A 57 -25.87 -4.06 6.11
CA THR A 57 -25.19 -5.13 6.85
C THR A 57 -26.18 -6.19 7.29
N HIS A 58 -25.89 -7.43 6.94
CA HIS A 58 -26.67 -8.61 7.32
C HIS A 58 -25.78 -9.53 8.15
N ILE A 59 -26.29 -9.94 9.31
CA ILE A 59 -25.58 -10.85 10.22
C ILE A 59 -26.54 -11.99 10.57
N THR A 60 -26.01 -13.21 10.58
CA THR A 60 -26.75 -14.40 11.01
C THR A 60 -25.88 -15.21 11.95
N ARG A 61 -26.52 -15.78 12.98
CA ARG A 61 -25.90 -16.77 13.85
C ARG A 61 -26.90 -17.89 14.09
N LEU A 62 -26.42 -19.12 13.99
CA LEU A 62 -27.16 -20.33 14.30
C LEU A 62 -26.32 -21.16 15.25
N ASP A 63 -26.92 -21.62 16.34
CA ASP A 63 -26.31 -22.51 17.31
C ASP A 63 -27.15 -23.78 17.38
N TYR A 64 -26.49 -24.94 17.35
CA TYR A 64 -27.15 -26.23 17.36
C TYR A 64 -26.41 -27.20 18.27
N HIS A 65 -27.13 -27.76 19.24
CA HIS A 65 -26.64 -28.84 20.08
C HIS A 65 -26.92 -30.17 19.38
N LEU A 66 -25.88 -30.84 18.91
CA LEU A 66 -25.99 -32.18 18.33
C LEU A 66 -26.40 -33.21 19.42
N ASN A 67 -25.86 -33.01 20.62
CA ASN A 67 -26.15 -33.73 21.86
C ASN A 67 -25.55 -32.94 23.04
N ASP A 68 -25.61 -33.50 24.25
CA ASP A 68 -25.11 -32.86 25.48
C ASP A 68 -23.60 -32.54 25.46
N ASN A 69 -22.84 -33.21 24.60
CA ASN A 69 -21.37 -33.12 24.52
C ASN A 69 -20.87 -32.44 23.25
N GLN A 70 -21.76 -32.08 22.32
CA GLN A 70 -21.39 -31.55 21.01
C GLN A 70 -22.27 -30.37 20.60
N GLN A 71 -21.62 -29.27 20.26
CA GLN A 71 -22.28 -28.07 19.76
C GLN A 71 -21.65 -27.65 18.44
N ILE A 72 -22.48 -27.33 17.46
CA ILE A 72 -22.07 -26.68 16.22
C ILE A 72 -22.63 -25.26 16.22
N PHE A 73 -21.87 -24.31 15.70
CA PHE A 73 -22.41 -23.00 15.33
C PHE A 73 -22.05 -22.63 13.91
N PHE A 74 -22.90 -21.80 13.31
CA PHE A 74 -22.63 -21.04 12.10
C PHE A 74 -22.77 -19.55 12.40
N ARG A 75 -21.88 -18.73 11.87
CA ARG A 75 -22.02 -17.26 11.83
C ARG A 75 -21.74 -16.79 10.41
N GLY A 76 -22.57 -15.90 9.89
CA GLY A 76 -22.35 -15.21 8.62
C GLY A 76 -22.44 -13.70 8.78
N ASN A 77 -21.66 -12.97 8.00
CA ASN A 77 -21.79 -11.54 7.79
C ASN A 77 -21.67 -11.21 6.30
N TYR A 78 -22.54 -10.36 5.81
CA TYR A 78 -22.49 -9.79 4.47
C TYR A 78 -22.76 -8.29 4.58
N GLN A 79 -21.85 -7.50 4.02
CA GLN A 79 -21.96 -6.05 3.99
C GLN A 79 -21.91 -5.60 2.54
N TRP A 80 -22.69 -4.57 2.22
CA TRP A 80 -22.75 -3.93 0.91
C TRP A 80 -23.03 -2.44 1.08
N ASP A 81 -21.98 -1.71 1.42
CA ASP A 81 -22.07 -0.27 1.64
C ASP A 81 -21.59 0.46 0.40
N ASN A 82 -22.26 1.55 0.06
CA ASN A 82 -21.91 2.42 -1.05
C ASN A 82 -21.98 3.87 -0.59
N THR A 83 -20.86 4.57 -0.72
CA THR A 83 -20.77 6.01 -0.53
C THR A 83 -20.46 6.65 -1.88
N ALA A 84 -21.47 7.32 -2.46
CA ALA A 84 -21.29 8.16 -3.64
C ALA A 84 -20.59 9.46 -3.23
N GLY A 85 -19.50 9.78 -3.91
CA GLY A 85 -18.79 11.04 -3.78
C GLY A 85 -19.37 12.10 -4.71
N VAL A 86 -18.59 13.14 -4.95
CA VAL A 86 -18.99 14.27 -5.80
C VAL A 86 -18.58 14.04 -7.25
N SER A 87 -19.27 14.69 -8.17
CA SER A 87 -18.88 14.80 -9.58
C SER A 87 -18.02 16.05 -9.79
N ALA A 88 -17.24 16.11 -10.88
CA ALA A 88 -16.50 17.31 -11.26
C ALA A 88 -17.44 18.48 -11.61
N PHE A 89 -18.51 18.18 -12.36
CA PHE A 89 -19.54 19.14 -12.75
C PHE A 89 -20.95 18.53 -12.63
N PRO A 90 -22.01 19.35 -12.66
CA PRO A 90 -23.37 18.86 -12.83
C PRO A 90 -23.50 17.95 -14.06
N GLY A 91 -23.99 16.73 -13.87
CA GLY A 91 -24.24 15.77 -14.95
C GLY A 91 -23.03 14.94 -15.38
N THR A 92 -21.83 15.16 -14.84
CA THR A 92 -20.69 14.25 -15.04
C THR A 92 -20.78 13.06 -14.08
N PRO A 93 -20.10 11.93 -14.38
CA PRO A 93 -20.04 10.80 -13.47
C PRO A 93 -19.53 11.20 -12.08
N THR A 94 -20.04 10.53 -11.06
CA THR A 94 -19.59 10.66 -9.66
C THR A 94 -18.61 9.54 -9.34
N VAL A 95 -17.60 9.84 -8.55
CA VAL A 95 -16.81 8.77 -7.89
C VAL A 95 -17.67 8.06 -6.85
N SER A 96 -17.37 6.80 -6.53
CA SER A 96 -18.02 6.12 -5.39
C SER A 96 -17.09 5.13 -4.74
N SER A 97 -17.27 4.89 -3.43
CA SER A 97 -16.55 3.86 -2.69
C SER A 97 -17.52 2.80 -2.21
N TRP A 98 -17.24 1.55 -2.58
CA TRP A 98 -18.06 0.40 -2.24
C TRP A 98 -17.29 -0.47 -1.26
N SER A 99 -17.87 -0.75 -0.09
CA SER A 99 -17.37 -1.73 0.86
C SER A 99 -18.26 -2.97 0.78
N HIS A 100 -17.70 -4.10 0.34
CA HIS A 100 -18.47 -5.34 0.17
C HIS A 100 -17.82 -6.57 0.81
N PRO A 101 -17.41 -6.50 2.10
CA PRO A 101 -16.85 -7.64 2.78
C PRO A 101 -17.91 -8.73 3.01
N LEU A 102 -17.45 -9.98 2.97
CA LEU A 102 -18.22 -11.16 3.31
C LEU A 102 -17.41 -11.99 4.29
N GLY A 103 -18.04 -12.52 5.32
CA GLY A 103 -17.41 -13.52 6.17
C GLY A 103 -18.40 -14.59 6.60
N PHE A 104 -17.88 -15.79 6.84
CA PHE A 104 -18.61 -16.79 7.60
C PHE A 104 -17.65 -17.65 8.40
N ALA A 105 -18.15 -18.25 9.48
CA ALA A 105 -17.44 -19.21 10.29
C ALA A 105 -18.37 -20.35 10.71
N VAL A 106 -17.84 -21.56 10.68
CA VAL A 106 -18.45 -22.77 11.25
C VAL A 106 -17.54 -23.23 12.38
N GLY A 107 -18.12 -23.59 13.51
CA GLY A 107 -17.37 -24.17 14.62
C GLY A 107 -18.04 -25.39 15.19
N HIS A 108 -17.23 -26.35 15.64
CA HIS A 108 -17.64 -27.54 16.38
C HIS A 108 -16.90 -27.57 17.72
N ASN A 109 -17.65 -27.69 18.81
CA ASN A 109 -17.12 -27.92 20.15
C ASN A 109 -17.48 -29.33 20.55
N TRP A 110 -16.52 -30.09 21.05
CA TRP A 110 -16.71 -31.46 21.47
C TRP A 110 -16.08 -31.71 22.83
N THR A 111 -16.93 -31.89 23.83
CA THR A 111 -16.54 -32.44 25.14
C THR A 111 -16.47 -33.96 25.00
N ILE A 112 -15.28 -34.48 24.70
CA ILE A 112 -15.07 -35.91 24.47
C ILE A 112 -15.23 -36.70 25.77
N SER A 113 -14.75 -36.12 26.87
CA SER A 113 -14.85 -36.65 28.24
C SER A 113 -14.69 -35.50 29.25
N ASN A 114 -14.84 -35.79 30.55
CA ASN A 114 -14.65 -34.82 31.64
C ASN A 114 -13.25 -34.15 31.69
N ASN A 115 -12.31 -34.60 30.87
CA ASN A 115 -10.94 -34.10 30.84
C ASN A 115 -10.38 -33.91 29.42
N ARG A 116 -11.21 -34.01 28.38
CA ARG A 116 -10.80 -33.83 26.97
C ARG A 116 -11.83 -33.01 26.23
N VAL A 117 -11.37 -31.91 25.63
CA VAL A 117 -12.21 -30.99 24.85
C VAL A 117 -11.50 -30.69 23.55
N ASN A 118 -12.22 -30.76 22.43
CA ASN A 118 -11.76 -30.34 21.11
C ASN A 118 -12.61 -29.17 20.60
N ASN A 119 -11.98 -28.20 19.98
CA ASN A 119 -12.63 -27.08 19.32
C ASN A 119 -12.09 -26.96 17.89
N PHE A 120 -12.92 -27.28 16.92
CA PHE A 120 -12.63 -27.08 15.51
C PHE A 120 -13.31 -25.82 14.99
N ARG A 121 -12.64 -25.06 14.12
CA ARG A 121 -13.20 -23.90 13.40
C ARG A 121 -12.75 -23.89 11.94
N TYR A 122 -13.70 -23.55 11.07
CA TYR A 122 -13.42 -23.12 9.71
C TYR A 122 -14.02 -21.73 9.50
N GLY A 123 -13.27 -20.81 8.89
CA GLY A 123 -13.79 -19.51 8.52
C GLY A 123 -13.28 -19.03 7.17
N LEU A 124 -14.13 -18.31 6.44
CA LEU A 124 -13.76 -17.50 5.30
C LEU A 124 -14.01 -16.04 5.66
N THR A 125 -12.99 -15.20 5.56
CA THR A 125 -13.15 -13.74 5.62
C THR A 125 -12.66 -13.15 4.31
N LYS A 126 -13.52 -12.44 3.59
CA LYS A 126 -13.19 -11.72 2.37
C LYS A 126 -13.37 -10.23 2.63
N THR A 127 -12.27 -9.53 2.88
CA THR A 127 -12.27 -8.07 2.81
C THR A 127 -12.33 -7.65 1.36
N ALA A 128 -13.23 -6.75 1.00
CA ALA A 128 -13.35 -6.32 -0.38
C ALA A 128 -13.86 -4.87 -0.47
N PHE A 129 -13.23 -4.11 -1.36
CA PHE A 129 -13.66 -2.75 -1.68
C PHE A 129 -13.54 -2.47 -3.18
N SER A 130 -14.25 -1.44 -3.63
CA SER A 130 -14.11 -0.90 -4.98
C SER A 130 -14.28 0.61 -4.94
N ASN A 131 -13.23 1.34 -5.26
CA ASN A 131 -13.31 2.76 -5.55
C ASN A 131 -13.58 2.88 -7.03
N GLN A 132 -14.77 3.37 -7.39
CA GLN A 132 -15.16 3.64 -8.77
C GLN A 132 -14.65 5.02 -9.16
N GLY A 133 -13.88 5.05 -10.24
CA GLY A 133 -13.44 6.27 -10.89
C GLY A 133 -14.57 6.95 -11.67
N ASP A 134 -14.34 8.18 -12.10
CA ASP A 134 -15.26 8.97 -12.89
C ASP A 134 -14.87 9.08 -14.37
N SER A 135 -13.72 8.50 -14.76
CA SER A 135 -13.23 8.52 -16.15
C SER A 135 -12.57 7.22 -16.59
N THR A 136 -12.85 6.84 -17.83
CA THR A 136 -12.19 5.74 -18.58
C THR A 136 -11.46 6.26 -19.82
N ASP A 137 -11.03 7.52 -19.81
CA ASP A 137 -10.35 8.18 -20.93
C ASP A 137 -8.99 8.73 -20.50
N ASN A 138 -8.17 9.12 -21.48
CA ASN A 138 -6.93 9.86 -21.23
C ASN A 138 -7.22 11.16 -20.47
N SER A 139 -6.28 11.51 -19.60
CA SER A 139 -6.38 12.68 -18.73
C SER A 139 -5.91 13.93 -19.48
N ILE A 140 -6.82 14.52 -20.25
CA ILE A 140 -6.56 15.73 -21.02
C ILE A 140 -7.19 16.92 -20.30
N ARG A 141 -6.36 17.89 -19.87
CA ARG A 141 -6.82 19.06 -19.09
C ARG A 141 -6.08 20.35 -19.43
N PHE A 142 -6.75 21.47 -19.21
CA PHE A 142 -6.18 22.80 -19.33
C PHE A 142 -5.77 23.26 -17.93
N ARG A 143 -4.50 23.07 -17.57
CA ARG A 143 -4.03 23.25 -16.20
C ARG A 143 -4.41 24.64 -15.67
N PHE A 144 -5.02 24.67 -14.48
CA PHE A 144 -5.55 25.87 -13.81
C PHE A 144 -6.79 26.53 -14.44
N VAL A 145 -7.26 26.04 -15.59
CA VAL A 145 -8.40 26.65 -16.32
C VAL A 145 -9.59 25.71 -16.36
N TYR A 146 -9.41 24.48 -16.83
CA TYR A 146 -10.53 23.55 -17.01
C TYR A 146 -10.08 22.09 -17.02
N GLU A 147 -10.84 21.25 -16.31
CA GLU A 147 -10.64 19.81 -16.23
C GLU A 147 -12.02 19.12 -16.26
N PRO A 148 -12.35 18.34 -17.30
CA PRO A 148 -13.73 17.85 -17.51
C PRO A 148 -14.20 16.80 -16.49
N PHE A 149 -13.24 16.12 -15.84
CA PHE A 149 -13.45 15.06 -14.86
C PHE A 149 -12.50 15.26 -13.68
N LEU A 150 -12.70 14.53 -12.59
CA LEU A 150 -11.73 14.41 -11.50
C LEU A 150 -10.56 13.47 -11.90
N PHE A 151 -10.73 12.71 -12.99
CA PHE A 151 -9.83 11.65 -13.46
C PHE A 151 -9.45 10.65 -12.37
N ALA A 152 -10.37 10.41 -11.42
CA ALA A 152 -10.23 9.34 -10.46
C ALA A 152 -10.30 8.00 -11.20
N ARG A 153 -9.39 7.08 -10.90
CA ARG A 153 -9.30 5.77 -11.57
C ARG A 153 -9.86 4.65 -10.70
N THR A 154 -10.54 3.71 -11.33
CA THR A 154 -11.14 2.58 -10.60
C THR A 154 -10.06 1.67 -10.03
N LEU A 155 -10.16 1.42 -8.72
CA LEU A 155 -9.32 0.47 -7.98
C LEU A 155 -10.22 -0.47 -7.20
N SER A 156 -10.06 -1.78 -7.39
CA SER A 156 -10.75 -2.77 -6.57
C SER A 156 -9.81 -3.82 -6.03
N ARG A 157 -10.07 -4.26 -4.80
CA ARG A 157 -9.30 -5.32 -4.14
C ARG A 157 -10.21 -6.28 -3.42
N LYS A 158 -9.93 -7.58 -3.55
CA LYS A 158 -10.60 -8.67 -2.85
C LYS A 158 -9.55 -9.54 -2.17
N THR A 159 -9.64 -9.67 -0.86
CA THR A 159 -8.68 -10.45 -0.05
C THR A 159 -9.40 -11.55 0.73
N PRO A 160 -9.75 -12.69 0.09
CA PRO A 160 -10.27 -13.84 0.81
C PRO A 160 -9.17 -14.55 1.60
N VAL A 161 -9.47 -14.83 2.86
CA VAL A 161 -8.66 -15.58 3.82
C VAL A 161 -9.49 -16.75 4.31
N GLN A 162 -9.04 -17.96 4.03
CA GLN A 162 -9.56 -19.16 4.68
C GLN A 162 -8.72 -19.44 5.91
N ASN A 163 -9.34 -19.69 7.05
CA ASN A 163 -8.70 -19.96 8.33
C ASN A 163 -9.27 -21.26 8.90
N ILE A 164 -8.42 -22.26 9.08
CA ILE A 164 -8.78 -23.59 9.58
C ILE A 164 -8.03 -23.76 10.90
N THR A 165 -8.74 -23.93 12.02
CA THR A 165 -8.11 -24.13 13.32
C THR A 165 -8.67 -25.35 14.04
N ASP A 166 -7.81 -26.03 14.76
CA ASP A 166 -8.16 -27.10 15.67
C ASP A 166 -7.38 -26.92 16.97
N ASP A 167 -8.09 -26.92 18.09
CA ASP A 167 -7.52 -26.77 19.42
C ASP A 167 -8.01 -27.92 20.33
N PHE A 168 -7.08 -28.68 20.87
CA PHE A 168 -7.35 -29.79 21.77
C PHE A 168 -6.82 -29.50 23.17
N THR A 169 -7.65 -29.69 24.19
CA THR A 169 -7.28 -29.58 25.60
C THR A 169 -7.44 -30.93 26.28
N TRP A 170 -6.41 -31.35 27.02
CA TRP A 170 -6.40 -32.58 27.80
C TRP A 170 -5.86 -32.35 29.20
N THR A 171 -6.71 -32.53 30.20
CA THR A 171 -6.30 -32.51 31.60
C THR A 171 -6.00 -33.93 32.07
N LYS A 172 -4.78 -34.14 32.58
CA LYS A 172 -4.36 -35.43 33.13
C LYS A 172 -3.51 -35.20 34.38
N GLY A 173 -4.07 -35.57 35.54
CA GLY A 173 -3.42 -35.31 36.82
C GLY A 173 -3.19 -33.81 37.00
N ASP A 174 -1.95 -33.44 37.29
CA ASP A 174 -1.54 -32.05 37.52
C ASP A 174 -1.20 -31.28 36.22
N HIS A 175 -1.38 -31.91 35.05
CA HIS A 175 -1.09 -31.32 33.75
C HIS A 175 -2.36 -30.94 33.00
N THR A 176 -2.31 -29.80 32.31
CA THR A 176 -3.28 -29.41 31.30
C THR A 176 -2.53 -29.17 30.01
N PHE A 177 -2.58 -30.17 29.13
CA PHE A 177 -2.00 -30.10 27.80
C PHE A 177 -2.96 -29.37 26.85
N GLN A 178 -2.43 -28.46 26.07
CA GLN A 178 -3.13 -27.77 24.98
C GLN A 178 -2.29 -27.85 23.73
N PHE A 179 -2.86 -28.34 22.64
CA PHE A 179 -2.16 -28.41 21.37
C PHE A 179 -3.15 -28.24 20.22
N GLY A 180 -2.63 -27.73 19.11
CA GLY A 180 -3.49 -27.35 18.01
C GLY A 180 -2.71 -26.84 16.80
N GLY A 181 -3.46 -26.50 15.76
CA GLY A 181 -2.91 -25.99 14.52
C GLY A 181 -3.79 -24.92 13.89
N ASN A 182 -3.17 -24.08 13.06
CA ASN A 182 -3.87 -23.12 12.22
C ASN A 182 -3.29 -23.15 10.80
N VAL A 183 -4.17 -23.27 9.80
CA VAL A 183 -3.83 -23.04 8.39
C VAL A 183 -4.57 -21.82 7.88
N ARG A 184 -3.81 -20.84 7.35
CA ARG A 184 -4.37 -19.69 6.63
C ARG A 184 -4.01 -19.73 5.16
N ILE A 185 -5.02 -19.67 4.31
CA ILE A 185 -4.87 -19.57 2.85
C ILE A 185 -5.32 -18.16 2.46
N ILE A 186 -4.37 -17.31 2.08
CA ILE A 186 -4.59 -15.90 1.80
C ILE A 186 -4.47 -15.67 0.29
N ARG A 187 -5.46 -15.02 -0.31
CA ARG A 187 -5.38 -14.50 -1.68
C ARG A 187 -5.65 -13.01 -1.65
N ASN A 188 -4.99 -12.27 -2.50
CA ASN A 188 -5.19 -10.84 -2.68
C ASN A 188 -5.28 -10.56 -4.19
N ARG A 189 -6.49 -10.25 -4.65
CA ARG A 189 -6.80 -9.98 -6.06
C ARG A 189 -7.03 -8.50 -6.22
N ARG A 190 -6.19 -7.85 -7.03
CA ARG A 190 -6.18 -6.41 -7.28
C ARG A 190 -6.47 -6.16 -8.75
N PHE A 191 -7.33 -5.18 -9.00
CA PHE A 191 -7.64 -4.60 -10.31
C PHE A 191 -7.41 -3.10 -10.18
N ASP A 192 -6.60 -2.53 -11.06
CA ASP A 192 -6.19 -1.13 -10.98
C ASP A 192 -6.11 -0.50 -12.36
N LEU A 193 -6.78 0.64 -12.54
CA LEU A 193 -6.70 1.49 -13.73
C LEU A 193 -5.76 2.69 -13.57
N GLY A 194 -5.05 2.81 -12.44
CA GLY A 194 -4.18 3.95 -12.13
C GLY A 194 -3.15 4.27 -13.22
N ASN A 195 -2.51 3.23 -13.78
CA ASN A 195 -1.48 3.36 -14.83
C ASN A 195 -2.02 3.06 -16.24
N ALA A 196 -3.34 2.95 -16.42
CA ALA A 196 -3.94 2.48 -17.66
C ALA A 196 -4.11 3.58 -18.72
N PHE A 197 -4.04 4.86 -18.33
CA PHE A 197 -4.40 6.01 -19.17
C PHE A 197 -3.27 7.02 -19.25
N ASP A 198 -3.12 7.67 -20.41
CA ASP A 198 -2.12 8.70 -20.65
C ASP A 198 -2.57 10.07 -20.12
N ASP A 199 -1.65 11.04 -20.08
CA ASP A 199 -1.88 12.39 -19.57
C ASP A 199 -1.42 13.45 -20.57
N ALA A 200 -2.20 14.52 -20.79
CA ALA A 200 -1.76 15.67 -21.57
C ALA A 200 -2.36 16.98 -21.06
N VAL A 201 -1.51 17.98 -20.86
CA VAL A 201 -1.91 19.26 -20.28
C VAL A 201 -1.28 20.47 -20.95
N THR A 202 -2.05 21.55 -20.97
CA THR A 202 -1.50 22.89 -21.23
C THR A 202 -0.93 23.43 -19.91
N ASN A 203 0.40 23.33 -19.70
CA ASN A 203 1.08 23.78 -18.49
C ASN A 203 2.02 24.96 -18.78
N PRO A 204 1.72 26.19 -18.34
CA PRO A 204 2.56 27.35 -18.64
C PRO A 204 4.00 27.18 -18.16
N SER A 205 4.22 26.56 -16.99
CA SER A 205 5.55 26.39 -16.41
C SER A 205 6.42 25.34 -17.12
N PHE A 206 5.85 24.58 -18.05
CA PHE A 206 6.56 23.55 -18.82
C PHE A 206 7.03 24.04 -20.19
N TYR A 207 6.55 25.20 -20.63
CA TYR A 207 7.14 25.93 -21.76
C TYR A 207 8.51 26.48 -21.40
N ASP A 208 9.32 26.74 -22.43
CA ASP A 208 10.66 27.32 -22.31
C ASP A 208 10.72 28.55 -21.39
N LEU A 209 11.86 28.70 -20.71
CA LEU A 209 12.08 29.70 -19.67
C LEU A 209 10.99 29.69 -18.58
N SER A 210 10.48 28.51 -18.25
CA SER A 210 9.42 28.29 -17.24
C SER A 210 8.17 29.15 -17.47
N GLY A 211 7.77 29.30 -18.73
CA GLY A 211 6.57 30.06 -19.12
C GLY A 211 6.81 31.54 -19.44
N ARG A 212 8.03 32.07 -19.27
CA ARG A 212 8.34 33.47 -19.65
C ARG A 212 8.15 33.73 -21.14
N VAL A 213 8.31 32.72 -21.99
CA VAL A 213 8.02 32.83 -23.43
C VAL A 213 6.57 33.17 -23.72
N VAL A 214 5.63 32.80 -22.84
CA VAL A 214 4.21 33.15 -22.97
C VAL A 214 4.00 34.65 -22.72
N ASP A 215 4.66 35.21 -21.70
CA ASP A 215 4.59 36.64 -21.34
C ASP A 215 5.27 37.56 -22.39
N ALA A 216 6.35 37.06 -22.99
CA ALA A 216 7.18 37.83 -23.91
C ALA A 216 6.38 38.32 -25.12
N GLU A 217 5.47 37.48 -25.65
CA GLU A 217 4.63 37.84 -26.79
C GLU A 217 3.62 38.94 -26.45
N PHE A 218 3.08 38.98 -25.23
CA PHE A 218 2.25 40.11 -24.78
C PHE A 218 3.05 41.41 -24.75
N THR A 219 4.27 41.37 -24.21
CA THR A 219 5.16 42.54 -24.14
C THR A 219 5.54 43.03 -25.54
N LYS A 220 5.85 42.11 -26.45
CA LYS A 220 6.16 42.40 -27.87
C LYS A 220 4.97 43.01 -28.59
N ALA A 221 3.75 42.59 -28.26
CA ALA A 221 2.50 43.17 -28.75
C ALA A 221 2.14 44.51 -28.09
N GLY A 222 2.96 45.03 -27.17
CA GLY A 222 2.79 46.33 -26.54
C GLY A 222 1.95 46.32 -25.25
N TYR A 223 1.61 45.15 -24.72
CA TYR A 223 0.83 45.01 -23.48
C TYR A 223 1.75 44.89 -22.25
N ALA A 224 1.32 45.49 -21.14
CA ALA A 224 1.93 45.29 -19.84
C ALA A 224 1.10 44.30 -19.02
N ILE A 225 1.75 43.27 -18.47
CA ILE A 225 1.11 42.32 -17.55
C ILE A 225 1.37 42.79 -16.12
N ASP A 226 0.30 43.01 -15.36
CA ASP A 226 0.39 43.29 -13.93
C ASP A 226 1.14 42.14 -13.21
N PRO A 227 2.17 42.43 -12.39
CA PRO A 227 2.95 41.38 -11.71
C PRO A 227 2.10 40.42 -10.86
N GLY A 228 1.02 40.90 -10.25
CA GLY A 228 0.11 40.07 -9.45
C GLY A 228 -0.77 39.15 -10.29
N SER A 229 -0.95 39.44 -11.58
CA SER A 229 -1.81 38.69 -12.50
C SER A 229 -1.03 37.77 -13.45
N ARG A 230 0.31 37.78 -13.42
CA ARG A 230 1.15 37.04 -14.37
C ARG A 230 0.78 35.57 -14.49
N ASN A 231 0.65 34.86 -13.37
CA ASN A 231 0.33 33.42 -13.40
C ASN A 231 -1.04 33.14 -14.04
N THR A 232 -2.04 33.98 -13.76
CA THR A 232 -3.39 33.85 -14.33
C THR A 232 -3.38 34.12 -15.84
N VAL A 233 -2.66 35.15 -16.28
CA VAL A 233 -2.48 35.46 -17.71
C VAL A 233 -1.76 34.31 -18.42
N GLN A 234 -0.68 33.79 -17.86
CA GLN A 234 0.05 32.66 -18.43
C GLN A 234 -0.82 31.41 -18.56
N ALA A 235 -1.59 31.08 -17.52
CA ALA A 235 -2.50 29.94 -17.54
C ALA A 235 -3.59 30.09 -18.61
N ALA A 236 -4.26 31.26 -18.66
CA ALA A 236 -5.29 31.55 -19.64
C ALA A 236 -4.75 31.55 -21.09
N ALA A 237 -3.62 32.22 -21.33
CA ALA A 237 -2.98 32.25 -22.63
C ALA A 237 -2.53 30.87 -23.10
N THR A 238 -1.85 30.12 -22.22
CA THR A 238 -1.42 28.73 -22.50
C THR A 238 -2.59 27.82 -22.83
N ALA A 239 -3.69 27.94 -22.07
CA ALA A 239 -4.90 27.20 -22.35
C ALA A 239 -5.50 27.56 -23.72
N LEU A 240 -5.63 28.86 -24.03
CA LEU A 240 -6.20 29.36 -25.29
C LEU A 240 -5.33 29.07 -26.52
N ILE A 241 -3.99 29.07 -26.38
CA ILE A 241 -3.07 28.56 -27.41
C ILE A 241 -3.39 27.09 -27.70
N GLY A 242 -3.84 26.34 -26.69
CA GLY A 242 -4.37 24.99 -26.87
C GLY A 242 -3.32 24.01 -27.37
N ARG A 243 -2.10 24.11 -26.86
CA ARG A 243 -0.99 23.20 -27.19
C ARG A 243 -0.48 22.54 -25.91
N PHE A 244 -0.24 21.23 -25.97
CA PHE A 244 0.19 20.43 -24.82
C PHE A 244 1.67 20.63 -24.55
N SER A 245 2.00 21.56 -23.65
CA SER A 245 3.38 21.77 -23.22
C SER A 245 3.89 20.68 -22.28
N GLN A 246 3.03 19.82 -21.74
CA GLN A 246 3.41 18.67 -20.91
C GLN A 246 2.47 17.50 -21.21
N PHE A 247 3.03 16.33 -21.49
CA PHE A 247 2.27 15.10 -21.68
C PHE A 247 3.11 13.88 -21.35
N SER A 248 2.42 12.79 -21.01
CA SER A 248 3.00 11.54 -20.57
C SER A 248 2.27 10.36 -21.18
N GLY A 249 3.01 9.42 -21.76
CA GLY A 249 2.51 8.10 -22.14
C GLY A 249 2.65 7.13 -20.96
N ASN A 250 1.57 6.49 -20.54
CA ASN A 250 1.57 5.48 -19.48
C ASN A 250 1.31 4.12 -20.09
N PHE A 251 2.24 3.18 -19.90
CA PHE A 251 2.25 1.90 -20.57
C PHE A 251 2.12 0.76 -19.58
N THR A 252 1.26 -0.21 -19.91
CA THR A 252 1.14 -1.48 -19.23
C THR A 252 1.57 -2.59 -20.19
N PHE A 253 2.28 -3.60 -19.70
CA PHE A 253 2.79 -4.70 -20.53
C PHE A 253 2.17 -6.04 -20.15
N ASP A 254 1.99 -6.92 -21.13
CA ASP A 254 1.70 -8.34 -20.88
C ASP A 254 2.98 -9.12 -20.56
N ILE A 255 2.84 -10.39 -20.17
CA ILE A 255 3.93 -11.29 -19.77
C ILE A 255 4.97 -11.48 -20.88
N ASP A 256 4.54 -11.43 -22.14
CA ASP A 256 5.42 -11.55 -23.31
C ASP A 256 6.14 -10.23 -23.67
N GLY A 257 5.91 -9.17 -22.90
CA GLY A 257 6.48 -7.84 -23.11
C GLY A 257 5.76 -6.99 -24.14
N SER A 258 4.64 -7.46 -24.70
CA SER A 258 3.80 -6.66 -25.58
C SER A 258 3.12 -5.52 -24.81
N VAL A 259 3.01 -4.37 -25.47
CA VAL A 259 2.37 -3.17 -24.90
C VAL A 259 0.87 -3.33 -25.02
N LEU A 260 0.17 -3.14 -23.91
CA LEU A 260 -1.28 -3.22 -23.88
C LEU A 260 -1.93 -1.88 -24.30
N PRO A 261 -3.14 -1.94 -24.89
CA PRO A 261 -3.89 -0.73 -25.23
C PRO A 261 -4.18 0.15 -24.02
N VAL A 262 -4.34 1.45 -24.27
CA VAL A 262 -4.88 2.41 -23.29
C VAL A 262 -6.17 1.87 -22.68
N GLY A 263 -6.34 2.07 -21.38
CA GLY A 263 -7.47 1.58 -20.58
C GLY A 263 -7.35 0.14 -20.11
N THR A 264 -6.25 -0.56 -20.42
CA THR A 264 -6.03 -1.92 -19.92
C THR A 264 -5.60 -1.90 -18.45
N PRO A 265 -6.29 -2.60 -17.54
CA PRO A 265 -5.98 -2.59 -16.11
C PRO A 265 -4.75 -3.42 -15.76
N THR A 266 -4.03 -2.98 -14.73
CA THR A 266 -3.01 -3.79 -14.06
C THR A 266 -3.68 -4.74 -13.07
N ASN A 267 -3.83 -6.01 -13.47
CA ASN A 267 -4.37 -7.06 -12.62
C ASN A 267 -3.26 -7.83 -11.90
N ARG A 268 -3.40 -8.03 -10.59
CA ARG A 268 -2.48 -8.85 -9.78
C ARG A 268 -3.20 -9.81 -8.86
N ASN A 269 -2.72 -11.04 -8.79
CA ASN A 269 -3.25 -12.08 -7.92
C ASN A 269 -2.12 -12.57 -7.00
N PHE A 270 -1.94 -11.91 -5.87
CA PHE A 270 -0.98 -12.36 -4.86
C PHE A 270 -1.57 -13.47 -4.00
N ALA A 271 -0.71 -14.38 -3.57
CA ALA A 271 -1.08 -15.51 -2.73
C ALA A 271 0.00 -15.80 -1.68
N THR A 272 -0.43 -16.31 -0.53
CA THR A 272 0.44 -16.91 0.49
C THR A 272 -0.34 -17.94 1.28
N GLU A 273 0.38 -18.86 1.91
CA GLU A 273 -0.14 -19.89 2.80
C GLU A 273 0.68 -19.87 4.09
N GLU A 274 0.00 -19.85 5.23
CA GLU A 274 0.59 -19.81 6.56
C GLU A 274 0.15 -21.03 7.35
N TYR A 275 1.10 -21.64 8.04
CA TYR A 275 0.90 -22.85 8.83
C TYR A 275 1.46 -22.62 10.23
N ASP A 276 0.64 -22.85 11.24
CA ASP A 276 1.00 -22.77 12.64
C ASP A 276 0.67 -24.08 13.35
N SER A 277 1.52 -24.51 14.27
CA SER A 277 1.23 -25.60 15.20
C SER A 277 1.82 -25.28 16.57
N TYR A 278 1.17 -25.74 17.63
CA TYR A 278 1.65 -25.48 18.98
C TYR A 278 1.35 -26.62 19.94
N PHE A 279 2.14 -26.64 21.02
CA PHE A 279 1.93 -27.46 22.20
C PHE A 279 2.22 -26.62 23.45
N GLN A 280 1.38 -26.75 24.47
CA GLN A 280 1.52 -26.10 25.76
C GLN A 280 1.15 -27.07 26.88
N ASP A 281 1.86 -27.00 28.00
CA ASP A 281 1.53 -27.68 29.24
C ASP A 281 1.42 -26.65 30.37
N VAL A 282 0.27 -26.62 31.04
CA VAL A 282 0.10 -25.94 32.33
C VAL A 282 0.20 -26.99 33.41
N TRP A 283 1.35 -27.01 34.09
CA TRP A 283 1.70 -27.98 35.10
C TRP A 283 1.62 -27.40 36.51
N LYS A 284 0.76 -27.96 37.34
CA LYS A 284 0.67 -27.66 38.77
C LYS A 284 1.69 -28.51 39.53
N ILE A 285 2.93 -28.04 39.60
CA ILE A 285 4.03 -28.73 40.31
C ILE A 285 3.68 -28.95 41.78
N SER A 286 3.04 -27.95 42.39
CA SER A 286 2.50 -28.03 43.75
C SER A 286 1.23 -27.18 43.85
N ARG A 287 0.62 -27.13 45.04
CA ARG A 287 -0.54 -26.26 45.33
C ARG A 287 -0.25 -24.78 45.10
N ASP A 288 1.03 -24.40 45.15
CA ASP A 288 1.48 -23.02 45.17
C ASP A 288 2.35 -22.64 43.98
N LEU A 289 2.76 -23.62 43.16
CA LEU A 289 3.63 -23.42 42.01
C LEU A 289 3.00 -24.00 40.75
N THR A 290 2.71 -23.12 39.80
CA THR A 290 2.28 -23.49 38.44
C THR A 290 3.36 -23.07 37.45
N LEU A 291 3.76 -24.00 36.58
CA LEU A 291 4.63 -23.75 35.45
C LEU A 291 3.82 -23.87 34.16
N THR A 292 4.02 -22.95 33.22
CA THR A 292 3.45 -23.00 31.88
C THR A 292 4.60 -23.09 30.89
N LEU A 293 4.62 -24.16 30.11
CA LEU A 293 5.62 -24.42 29.08
C LEU A 293 4.91 -24.49 27.74
N GLY A 294 5.34 -23.69 26.77
CA GLY A 294 4.74 -23.65 25.44
C GLY A 294 5.78 -23.58 24.34
N LEU A 295 5.47 -24.21 23.20
CA LEU A 295 6.23 -24.08 21.97
C LEU A 295 5.25 -23.96 20.81
N ARG A 296 5.44 -22.93 19.98
CA ARG A 296 4.77 -22.79 18.70
C ARG A 296 5.79 -22.86 17.58
N TYR A 297 5.43 -23.50 16.49
CA TYR A 297 6.12 -23.43 15.21
C TYR A 297 5.20 -22.76 14.20
N ALA A 298 5.73 -21.82 13.43
CA ALA A 298 4.97 -21.08 12.44
C ALA A 298 5.79 -20.98 11.17
N VAL A 299 5.19 -21.17 10.00
CA VAL A 299 5.86 -20.97 8.73
C VAL A 299 4.92 -20.35 7.72
N SER A 300 5.39 -19.33 7.03
CA SER A 300 4.67 -18.66 5.95
C SER A 300 5.41 -18.94 4.65
N ARG A 301 4.69 -19.40 3.64
CA ARG A 301 5.22 -19.36 2.28
C ARG A 301 5.47 -17.91 1.89
N PRO A 302 6.61 -17.57 1.27
CA PRO A 302 6.79 -16.24 0.68
C PRO A 302 5.61 -15.90 -0.23
N VAL A 303 5.12 -14.67 -0.12
CA VAL A 303 4.07 -14.17 -1.02
C VAL A 303 4.53 -14.31 -2.47
N TYR A 304 3.60 -14.64 -3.38
CA TYR A 304 3.91 -14.83 -4.79
C TYR A 304 2.76 -14.36 -5.67
N GLU A 305 3.05 -13.95 -6.91
CA GLU A 305 2.04 -13.63 -7.92
C GLU A 305 1.64 -14.91 -8.70
N GLN A 306 0.34 -15.13 -8.88
CA GLN A 306 -0.20 -16.41 -9.39
C GLN A 306 -0.24 -16.50 -10.93
N LYS A 307 -0.06 -15.39 -11.64
CA LYS A 307 -0.22 -15.28 -13.09
C LYS A 307 1.10 -15.09 -13.83
N GLY A 308 2.20 -14.78 -13.15
CA GLY A 308 3.54 -14.60 -13.73
C GLY A 308 4.01 -13.15 -13.75
N PHE A 309 3.21 -12.21 -13.23
CA PHE A 309 3.55 -10.78 -13.20
C PHE A 309 4.50 -10.39 -12.05
N GLN A 310 5.27 -11.34 -11.54
CA GLN A 310 6.22 -11.09 -10.45
C GLN A 310 7.59 -10.76 -11.02
N VAL A 311 8.18 -9.68 -10.50
CA VAL A 311 9.51 -9.19 -10.87
C VAL A 311 10.36 -9.13 -9.62
N VAL A 312 11.60 -9.60 -9.73
CA VAL A 312 12.55 -9.62 -8.62
C VAL A 312 13.93 -9.18 -9.10
N PRO A 313 14.76 -8.55 -8.25
CA PRO A 313 16.17 -8.37 -8.52
C PRO A 313 16.84 -9.72 -8.83
N LYS A 314 17.73 -9.75 -9.82
CA LYS A 314 18.51 -10.94 -10.18
C LYS A 314 19.50 -11.31 -9.08
N GLU A 315 20.08 -10.30 -8.44
CA GLU A 315 20.89 -10.41 -7.23
C GLU A 315 20.13 -9.87 -6.02
N ARG A 316 20.36 -10.45 -4.84
CA ARG A 316 19.73 -9.95 -3.60
C ARG A 316 20.29 -8.57 -3.29
N LEU A 317 19.41 -7.59 -3.08
CA LEU A 317 19.84 -6.20 -2.91
C LEU A 317 20.70 -5.99 -1.65
N GLY A 318 20.50 -6.78 -0.60
CA GLY A 318 21.36 -6.75 0.58
C GLY A 318 22.78 -7.25 0.29
N ASP A 319 22.96 -8.21 -0.63
CA ASP A 319 24.29 -8.68 -1.03
C ASP A 319 25.02 -7.57 -1.82
N VAL A 320 24.30 -6.85 -2.70
CA VAL A 320 24.83 -5.67 -3.40
C VAL A 320 25.25 -4.59 -2.41
N PHE A 321 24.39 -4.30 -1.42
CA PHE A 321 24.69 -3.31 -0.39
C PHE A 321 25.93 -3.70 0.43
N ASP A 322 26.05 -4.96 0.87
CA ASP A 322 27.20 -5.43 1.64
C ASP A 322 28.51 -5.32 0.84
N ARG A 323 28.49 -5.59 -0.48
CA ARG A 323 29.64 -5.36 -1.36
C ARG A 323 30.01 -3.88 -1.45
N ARG A 324 29.02 -2.98 -1.56
CA ARG A 324 29.27 -1.53 -1.57
C ARG A 324 29.89 -1.06 -0.26
N VAL A 325 29.40 -1.55 0.88
CA VAL A 325 29.99 -1.23 2.20
C VAL A 325 31.44 -1.72 2.27
N ALA A 326 31.72 -2.95 1.84
CA ALA A 326 33.08 -3.49 1.82
C ALA A 326 34.02 -2.69 0.89
N SER A 327 33.54 -2.31 -0.29
CA SER A 327 34.30 -1.50 -1.26
C SER A 327 34.58 -0.08 -0.74
N ALA A 328 33.61 0.52 -0.06
CA ALA A 328 33.74 1.84 0.55
C ALA A 328 34.80 1.85 1.68
N ALA A 329 34.88 0.77 2.46
CA ALA A 329 35.91 0.61 3.49
C ALA A 329 37.34 0.52 2.92
N THR A 330 37.50 0.23 1.63
CA THR A 330 38.80 0.25 0.94
C THR A 330 38.98 1.46 0.03
N GLY A 331 38.10 2.46 0.11
CA GLY A 331 38.17 3.68 -0.70
C GLY A 331 37.83 3.50 -2.18
N VAL A 332 37.15 2.42 -2.55
CA VAL A 332 36.79 2.12 -3.94
C VAL A 332 35.28 2.34 -4.14
N PRO A 333 34.86 3.23 -5.06
CA PRO A 333 33.44 3.38 -5.38
C PRO A 333 32.94 2.15 -6.16
N LEU A 334 31.76 1.63 -5.77
CA LEU A 334 31.09 0.53 -6.45
C LEU A 334 29.67 0.95 -6.86
N ASN A 335 29.41 0.98 -8.17
CA ASN A 335 28.15 1.42 -8.79
C ASN A 335 27.69 0.39 -9.84
N GLU A 336 27.52 -0.87 -9.41
CA GLU A 336 27.03 -1.94 -10.29
C GLU A 336 25.59 -1.67 -10.73
N LEU A 337 25.21 -2.07 -11.95
CA LEU A 337 23.82 -1.96 -12.39
C LEU A 337 22.95 -3.03 -11.74
N ILE A 338 21.74 -2.66 -11.34
CA ILE A 338 20.75 -3.61 -10.85
C ILE A 338 19.97 -4.18 -12.03
N GLU A 339 20.11 -5.50 -12.21
CA GLU A 339 19.30 -6.28 -13.14
C GLU A 339 18.12 -6.91 -12.40
N PHE A 340 17.00 -7.03 -13.10
CA PHE A 340 15.77 -7.67 -12.66
C PHE A 340 15.45 -8.84 -13.58
N GLN A 341 14.60 -9.73 -13.09
CA GLN A 341 14.11 -10.88 -13.83
C GLN A 341 12.68 -11.21 -13.41
N LEU A 342 11.99 -11.97 -14.26
CA LEU A 342 10.74 -12.61 -13.88
C LEU A 342 10.98 -13.58 -12.71
N GLY A 343 10.16 -13.47 -11.68
CA GLY A 343 10.27 -14.26 -10.45
C GLY A 343 9.03 -15.10 -10.17
N GLY A 344 9.12 -15.96 -9.16
CA GLY A 344 8.00 -16.71 -8.63
C GLY A 344 7.62 -17.98 -9.42
N PRO A 345 6.70 -18.78 -8.86
CA PRO A 345 6.44 -20.16 -9.29
C PRO A 345 5.90 -20.28 -10.72
N LYS A 346 5.22 -19.24 -11.23
CA LYS A 346 4.65 -19.27 -12.58
C LYS A 346 5.70 -19.05 -13.68
N ASN A 347 6.87 -18.54 -13.32
CA ASN A 347 7.98 -18.26 -14.21
C ASN A 347 9.06 -19.34 -14.08
N ASN A 348 8.71 -20.60 -14.37
CA ASN A 348 9.60 -21.78 -14.26
C ASN A 348 10.24 -21.95 -12.87
N ASP A 349 9.47 -21.74 -11.81
CA ASP A 349 9.96 -21.80 -10.42
C ASP A 349 11.15 -20.86 -10.14
N ALA A 350 11.22 -19.72 -10.84
CA ALA A 350 12.21 -18.67 -10.59
C ALA A 350 12.14 -18.13 -9.14
N PRO A 351 13.24 -17.51 -8.65
CA PRO A 351 13.30 -16.96 -7.30
C PRO A 351 12.09 -16.09 -6.93
N GLY A 352 11.64 -16.24 -5.69
CA GLY A 352 10.56 -15.46 -5.10
C GLY A 352 10.99 -14.06 -4.66
N PHE A 353 10.06 -13.28 -4.12
CA PHE A 353 10.35 -12.00 -3.48
C PHE A 353 11.37 -12.14 -2.33
N TYR A 354 11.31 -13.24 -1.58
CA TYR A 354 12.25 -13.59 -0.51
C TYR A 354 12.19 -15.09 -0.26
N SER A 355 13.18 -15.60 0.47
CA SER A 355 13.29 -17.03 0.81
C SER A 355 12.30 -17.43 1.91
N MET A 356 11.88 -18.69 1.90
CA MET A 356 11.06 -19.25 2.96
C MET A 356 11.89 -19.35 4.26
N ASP A 357 11.39 -18.73 5.34
CA ASP A 357 12.06 -18.73 6.63
C ASP A 357 11.54 -19.87 7.51
N TRP A 358 12.37 -20.89 7.68
CA TRP A 358 12.05 -22.07 8.48
C TRP A 358 12.38 -21.90 9.97
N ASN A 359 13.09 -20.83 10.37
CA ASN A 359 13.62 -20.65 11.72
C ASN A 359 12.69 -19.83 12.62
N ASN A 360 11.44 -20.29 12.72
CA ASN A 360 10.31 -19.57 13.32
C ASN A 360 9.72 -20.31 14.54
N TRP A 361 10.61 -20.82 15.40
CA TRP A 361 10.26 -21.39 16.70
C TRP A 361 9.98 -20.30 17.73
N GLN A 362 8.86 -20.45 18.44
CA GLN A 362 8.31 -19.48 19.37
C GLN A 362 8.09 -20.11 20.75
N PRO A 363 9.15 -20.34 21.53
CA PRO A 363 9.02 -20.85 22.89
C PRO A 363 8.40 -19.83 23.83
N ARG A 364 7.68 -20.33 24.83
CA ARG A 364 7.12 -19.56 25.94
C ARG A 364 7.31 -20.33 27.24
N VAL A 365 7.74 -19.64 28.27
CA VAL A 365 7.85 -20.17 29.63
C VAL A 365 7.27 -19.15 30.59
N ALA A 366 6.44 -19.60 31.51
CA ALA A 366 5.92 -18.75 32.58
C ALA A 366 5.77 -19.55 33.87
N ALA A 367 5.93 -18.87 35.00
CA ALA A 367 5.73 -19.45 36.31
C ALA A 367 4.85 -18.52 37.15
N ALA A 368 3.96 -19.11 37.93
CA ALA A 368 3.20 -18.44 38.97
C ALA A 368 3.46 -19.16 40.29
N TRP A 369 3.93 -18.41 41.29
CA TRP A 369 4.30 -18.94 42.60
C TRP A 369 3.68 -18.12 43.72
N SER A 370 2.96 -18.77 44.62
CA SER A 370 2.34 -18.15 45.80
C SER A 370 2.90 -18.78 47.06
N PRO A 371 4.02 -18.28 47.61
CA PRO A 371 4.68 -18.93 48.74
C PRO A 371 3.78 -19.12 49.96
N HIS A 372 3.94 -20.26 50.64
CA HIS A 372 3.45 -20.49 51.99
C HIS A 372 4.62 -20.51 52.96
N PHE A 373 4.67 -19.55 53.89
CA PHE A 373 5.64 -19.55 54.98
C PHE A 373 4.90 -19.61 56.32
N GLU A 374 5.18 -20.65 57.11
CA GLU A 374 4.47 -20.88 58.37
C GLU A 374 4.95 -19.98 59.51
N ASN A 375 6.26 -19.67 59.56
CA ASN A 375 6.91 -18.89 60.63
C ASN A 375 8.10 -18.04 60.13
N GLY A 376 8.57 -17.11 60.96
CA GLY A 376 9.83 -16.36 60.75
C GLY A 376 9.72 -15.10 59.88
N PHE A 377 10.88 -14.53 59.52
CA PHE A 377 10.99 -13.28 58.76
C PHE A 377 10.34 -13.36 57.37
N LEU A 378 10.44 -14.51 56.69
CA LEU A 378 9.87 -14.71 55.35
C LEU A 378 8.34 -14.64 55.35
N LYS A 379 7.67 -15.14 56.41
CA LYS A 379 6.22 -14.93 56.60
C LYS A 379 5.86 -13.45 56.75
N LYS A 380 6.67 -12.68 57.48
CA LYS A 380 6.45 -11.23 57.59
C LYS A 380 6.65 -10.51 56.24
N LEU A 381 7.59 -10.98 55.43
CA LEU A 381 7.96 -10.37 54.15
C LEU A 381 7.08 -10.79 52.96
N PHE A 382 6.50 -11.99 52.96
CA PHE A 382 5.71 -12.53 51.84
C PHE A 382 4.31 -13.00 52.25
N GLY A 383 3.94 -12.82 53.52
CA GLY A 383 2.65 -13.25 54.04
C GLY A 383 2.55 -14.76 54.24
N ALA A 384 1.35 -15.20 54.60
CA ALA A 384 0.98 -16.60 54.67
C ALA A 384 -0.12 -16.92 53.64
N ASN A 385 -0.27 -18.20 53.27
CA ASN A 385 -1.43 -18.70 52.52
C ASN A 385 -1.79 -17.89 51.25
N GLY A 386 -0.82 -17.68 50.35
CA GLY A 386 -1.08 -17.01 49.08
C GLY A 386 -1.32 -15.50 49.16
N GLU A 387 -0.98 -14.87 50.29
CA GLU A 387 -0.99 -13.40 50.42
C GLU A 387 -0.04 -12.70 49.46
N SER A 388 1.05 -13.37 49.05
CA SER A 388 1.92 -12.92 47.96
C SER A 388 1.80 -13.84 46.74
N THR A 389 1.89 -13.25 45.56
CA THR A 389 2.01 -13.98 44.29
C THR A 389 3.11 -13.37 43.44
N PHE A 390 4.04 -14.21 43.01
CA PHE A 390 5.02 -13.92 41.99
C PHE A 390 4.52 -14.51 40.67
N ARG A 391 4.56 -13.73 39.60
CA ARG A 391 4.35 -14.25 38.24
C ARG A 391 5.49 -13.75 37.37
N GLY A 392 6.02 -14.62 36.53
CA GLY A 392 7.05 -14.25 35.59
C GLY A 392 6.88 -15.03 34.31
N GLY A 393 7.28 -14.43 33.20
CA GLY A 393 7.18 -15.07 31.89
C GLY A 393 8.22 -14.54 30.92
N PHE A 394 8.56 -15.39 29.96
CA PHE A 394 9.35 -15.07 28.79
C PHE A 394 8.72 -15.73 27.57
N GLY A 395 8.75 -15.04 26.43
CA GLY A 395 8.25 -15.56 25.18
C GLY A 395 8.95 -14.95 23.97
N ILE A 396 9.04 -15.76 22.92
CA ILE A 396 9.43 -15.32 21.58
C ILE A 396 8.18 -15.37 20.68
N SER A 397 8.05 -14.39 19.79
CA SER A 397 7.03 -14.36 18.74
C SER A 397 7.62 -13.85 17.43
N ASN A 398 6.99 -14.20 16.32
CA ASN A 398 7.37 -13.81 14.97
C ASN A 398 6.18 -13.18 14.22
N ASP A 399 6.47 -12.33 13.25
CA ASP A 399 5.46 -11.70 12.40
C ASP A 399 5.38 -12.37 11.02
N PHE A 400 4.16 -12.40 10.46
CA PHE A 400 3.94 -12.65 9.03
C PHE A 400 3.75 -11.32 8.31
N PHE A 401 4.47 -11.12 7.19
CA PHE A 401 4.71 -9.77 6.66
C PHE A 401 4.55 -9.61 5.13
N GLY A 402 4.46 -10.71 4.37
CA GLY A 402 4.56 -10.66 2.90
C GLY A 402 3.44 -9.90 2.19
N GLY A 403 2.20 -9.98 2.69
CA GLY A 403 1.02 -9.53 1.95
C GLY A 403 1.03 -8.05 1.57
N GLN A 404 1.45 -7.16 2.48
CA GLN A 404 1.53 -5.72 2.20
C GLN A 404 2.77 -5.38 1.37
N LEU A 405 3.90 -6.06 1.62
CA LEU A 405 5.14 -5.84 0.89
C LEU A 405 4.95 -6.07 -0.62
N ALA A 406 4.38 -7.21 -1.02
CA ALA A 406 4.16 -7.51 -2.44
C ALA A 406 3.29 -6.48 -3.17
N VAL A 407 2.26 -5.94 -2.50
CA VAL A 407 1.40 -4.90 -3.08
C VAL A 407 2.15 -3.59 -3.22
N SER A 408 2.93 -3.20 -2.22
CA SER A 408 3.71 -1.96 -2.27
C SER A 408 4.75 -1.99 -3.39
N PHE A 409 5.48 -3.09 -3.56
CA PHE A 409 6.53 -3.18 -4.60
C PHE A 409 5.96 -3.20 -6.00
N ASP A 410 4.93 -4.01 -6.25
CA ASP A 410 4.29 -4.06 -7.56
C ASP A 410 3.68 -2.71 -7.97
N GLY A 411 3.09 -1.98 -7.01
CA GLY A 411 2.45 -0.70 -7.31
C GLY A 411 3.40 0.48 -7.44
N LEU A 412 4.62 0.40 -6.89
CA LEU A 412 5.57 1.51 -6.84
C LEU A 412 6.75 1.36 -7.82
N SER A 413 6.94 0.18 -8.41
CA SER A 413 8.05 -0.06 -9.32
C SER A 413 7.62 0.11 -10.79
N PRO A 414 8.18 1.07 -11.55
CA PRO A 414 8.10 1.09 -13.01
C PRO A 414 8.93 -0.01 -13.70
N ILE A 415 9.46 -0.98 -12.94
CA ILE A 415 10.21 -2.11 -13.49
C ILE A 415 9.24 -3.26 -13.82
N GLY A 416 9.42 -3.86 -14.99
CA GLY A 416 8.69 -5.04 -15.43
C GLY A 416 7.41 -4.75 -16.18
N PHE A 417 6.31 -4.34 -15.54
CA PHE A 417 4.98 -4.41 -16.21
C PHE A 417 4.22 -3.09 -16.35
N THR A 418 4.80 -2.00 -15.87
CA THR A 418 4.27 -0.65 -16.02
C THR A 418 5.42 0.29 -16.28
N SER A 419 5.29 1.22 -17.21
CA SER A 419 6.26 2.31 -17.38
C SER A 419 5.54 3.60 -17.74
N SER A 420 6.23 4.72 -17.57
CA SER A 420 5.74 6.04 -17.97
C SER A 420 6.87 6.77 -18.70
N ASP A 421 6.53 7.50 -19.74
CA ASP A 421 7.44 8.42 -20.42
C ASP A 421 6.81 9.80 -20.44
N THR A 422 7.53 10.80 -19.94
CA THR A 422 7.06 12.19 -19.84
C THR A 422 8.05 13.08 -20.55
N ILE A 423 7.55 13.98 -21.39
CA ILE A 423 8.43 14.91 -22.08
C ILE A 423 9.23 15.77 -21.09
N SER A 424 10.40 16.26 -21.52
CA SER A 424 11.18 17.19 -20.72
C SER A 424 10.52 18.57 -20.62
N ALA A 425 10.72 19.24 -19.49
CA ALA A 425 10.33 20.65 -19.37
C ALA A 425 11.20 21.53 -20.29
N ASN A 426 10.66 22.67 -20.70
CA ASN A 426 11.29 23.62 -21.62
C ASN A 426 11.56 23.08 -23.04
N THR A 427 10.96 21.95 -23.43
CA THR A 427 11.11 21.40 -24.79
C THR A 427 10.48 22.32 -25.84
N TYR A 428 9.30 22.86 -25.56
CA TYR A 428 8.52 23.66 -26.51
C TYR A 428 8.49 25.14 -26.13
N ASN A 429 8.26 26.00 -27.14
CA ASN A 429 8.00 27.42 -26.97
C ASN A 429 6.70 27.82 -27.70
N VAL A 430 6.44 29.12 -27.80
CA VAL A 430 5.24 29.70 -28.43
C VAL A 430 5.55 30.44 -29.75
N THR A 431 6.68 30.10 -30.38
CA THR A 431 7.15 30.70 -31.63
C THR A 431 7.68 29.62 -32.57
N THR A 432 8.98 29.33 -32.53
CA THR A 432 9.69 28.50 -33.51
C THR A 432 9.62 27.00 -33.27
N ASN A 433 9.28 26.57 -32.05
CA ASN A 433 9.15 25.16 -31.68
C ASN A 433 7.83 24.92 -30.91
N PRO A 434 6.68 25.02 -31.60
CA PRO A 434 5.38 24.89 -30.94
C PRO A 434 5.10 23.46 -30.47
N ALA A 435 4.51 23.36 -29.28
CA ALA A 435 3.98 22.11 -28.74
C ALA A 435 2.84 21.52 -29.61
N PRO A 436 2.56 20.21 -29.52
CA PRO A 436 1.43 19.59 -30.22
C PRO A 436 0.09 20.23 -29.89
N LEU A 437 -0.78 20.35 -30.90
CA LEU A 437 -2.07 21.01 -30.76
C LEU A 437 -3.12 20.08 -30.13
N PHE A 438 -3.96 20.63 -29.25
CA PHE A 438 -5.20 20.00 -28.79
C PHE A 438 -6.18 19.89 -29.96
N THR A 439 -6.66 18.67 -30.20
CA THR A 439 -7.66 18.35 -31.23
C THR A 439 -8.95 17.77 -30.65
N GLY A 440 -8.94 17.37 -29.37
CA GLY A 440 -10.10 16.83 -28.66
C GLY A 440 -9.69 16.01 -27.43
N PHE A 441 -10.67 15.67 -26.59
CA PHE A 441 -10.45 14.85 -25.39
C PHE A 441 -10.16 13.37 -25.68
N GLY A 442 -10.45 12.88 -26.89
CA GLY A 442 -10.13 11.53 -27.34
C GLY A 442 -8.79 11.40 -28.09
N GLN A 443 -7.92 12.41 -28.00
CA GLN A 443 -6.65 12.44 -28.74
C GLN A 443 -5.69 11.36 -28.23
N ASP A 444 -5.02 10.68 -29.17
CA ASP A 444 -4.00 9.69 -28.87
C ASP A 444 -2.70 10.38 -28.43
N ILE A 445 -2.44 10.34 -27.13
CA ILE A 445 -1.28 10.98 -26.51
C ILE A 445 0.02 10.25 -26.85
N ARG A 446 -0.01 8.93 -27.04
CA ARG A 446 1.18 8.13 -27.36
C ARG A 446 1.70 8.41 -28.77
N SER A 447 0.87 8.98 -29.64
CA SER A 447 1.25 9.42 -30.98
C SER A 447 1.96 10.78 -31.03
N LEU A 448 2.00 11.51 -29.90
CA LEU A 448 2.61 12.83 -29.84
C LEU A 448 4.15 12.75 -29.91
N PRO A 449 4.81 13.74 -30.54
CA PRO A 449 6.27 13.75 -30.65
C PRO A 449 6.92 13.82 -29.26
N GLY A 450 8.04 13.11 -29.09
CA GLY A 450 8.79 13.10 -27.83
C GLY A 450 8.36 12.01 -26.84
N ILE A 451 7.27 11.28 -27.12
CA ILE A 451 7.01 10.00 -26.44
C ILE A 451 7.79 8.90 -27.15
N SER A 452 8.68 8.25 -26.42
CA SER A 452 9.51 7.15 -26.91
C SER A 452 8.68 5.89 -27.09
N ALA A 453 9.18 4.97 -27.92
CA ALA A 453 8.58 3.65 -28.04
C ALA A 453 8.58 2.96 -26.65
N PRO A 454 7.44 2.41 -26.21
CA PRO A 454 7.37 1.79 -24.90
C PRO A 454 8.20 0.51 -24.85
N VAL A 455 9.11 0.46 -23.88
CA VAL A 455 9.96 -0.71 -23.64
C VAL A 455 9.66 -1.27 -22.27
N GLN A 456 9.42 -2.59 -22.23
CA GLN A 456 9.39 -3.34 -20.99
C GLN A 456 10.82 -3.43 -20.44
N ARG A 457 11.08 -2.84 -19.28
CA ARG A 457 12.44 -2.76 -18.72
C ARG A 457 12.62 -3.72 -17.55
N PHE A 458 13.72 -4.47 -17.59
CA PHE A 458 14.22 -5.29 -16.48
C PHE A 458 15.63 -4.88 -16.04
N THR A 459 16.11 -3.74 -16.53
CA THR A 459 17.41 -3.19 -16.19
C THR A 459 17.25 -1.70 -15.96
N VAL A 460 18.11 -1.16 -15.10
CA VAL A 460 18.27 0.29 -14.96
C VAL A 460 19.44 0.71 -15.82
N ASP A 461 19.25 1.69 -16.68
CA ASP A 461 20.30 2.19 -17.58
C ASP A 461 21.32 3.06 -16.81
N ALA A 462 22.60 2.96 -17.17
CA ALA A 462 23.68 3.80 -16.63
C ALA A 462 23.77 5.14 -17.38
N ASP A 463 22.75 5.99 -17.26
CA ASP A 463 22.64 7.25 -18.02
C ASP A 463 22.60 8.50 -17.13
N GLU A 464 22.88 8.35 -15.84
CA GLU A 464 22.88 9.43 -14.84
C GLU A 464 21.53 10.14 -14.65
N GLU A 465 20.45 9.59 -15.22
CA GLU A 465 19.11 10.14 -15.01
C GLU A 465 18.63 9.86 -13.57
N GLN A 466 18.04 10.87 -12.94
CA GLN A 466 17.47 10.71 -11.60
C GLN A 466 16.25 9.79 -11.64
N ARG A 467 16.33 8.65 -10.95
CA ARG A 467 15.21 7.71 -10.79
C ARG A 467 15.02 7.33 -9.32
N ILE A 468 13.77 7.19 -8.89
CA ILE A 468 13.42 6.68 -7.57
C ILE A 468 12.72 5.34 -7.79
N GLU A 469 13.48 4.27 -7.59
CA GLU A 469 13.02 2.90 -7.78
C GLU A 469 12.87 2.20 -6.44
N VAL A 470 11.81 1.40 -6.31
CA VAL A 470 11.52 0.66 -5.07
C VAL A 470 11.42 -0.83 -5.38
N SER A 471 12.20 -1.64 -4.68
CA SER A 471 12.19 -3.10 -4.81
C SER A 471 12.45 -3.78 -3.47
N LEU A 472 12.17 -5.07 -3.40
CA LEU A 472 12.35 -5.86 -2.18
C LEU A 472 13.74 -6.49 -2.12
N ASP A 473 14.36 -6.35 -0.97
CA ASP A 473 15.54 -7.12 -0.64
C ASP A 473 15.16 -8.56 -0.26
N ALA A 474 15.56 -9.53 -1.08
CA ALA A 474 15.33 -10.94 -0.83
C ALA A 474 16.14 -11.51 0.36
N THR A 475 17.01 -10.72 1.03
CA THR A 475 17.68 -11.11 2.27
C THR A 475 16.80 -11.09 3.53
N ILE A 476 15.59 -10.53 3.45
CA ILE A 476 14.74 -10.37 4.62
C ILE A 476 14.34 -11.70 5.26
N VAL A 477 14.19 -11.67 6.58
CA VAL A 477 13.72 -12.78 7.42
C VAL A 477 12.63 -12.29 8.37
N SER A 478 11.93 -13.22 9.02
CA SER A 478 10.83 -12.86 9.92
C SER A 478 11.34 -12.07 11.13
N PRO A 479 10.74 -10.91 11.46
CA PRO A 479 11.05 -10.18 12.68
C PRO A 479 10.84 -11.06 13.92
N LYS A 480 11.75 -10.97 14.88
CA LYS A 480 11.68 -11.72 16.15
C LYS A 480 11.47 -10.78 17.31
N HIS A 481 10.42 -11.03 18.09
CA HIS A 481 10.06 -10.25 19.27
C HIS A 481 10.26 -11.09 20.53
N TYR A 482 11.01 -10.54 21.47
CA TYR A 482 11.27 -11.09 22.79
C TYR A 482 10.48 -10.28 23.81
N THR A 483 9.67 -10.95 24.63
CA THR A 483 8.91 -10.32 25.71
C THR A 483 9.22 -11.03 27.01
N TRP A 484 9.45 -10.28 28.08
CA TRP A 484 9.54 -10.83 29.43
C TRP A 484 8.85 -9.92 30.43
N ASN A 485 8.36 -10.52 31.50
CA ASN A 485 7.73 -9.77 32.57
C ASN A 485 7.96 -10.46 33.92
N VAL A 486 7.93 -9.65 34.97
CA VAL A 486 7.86 -10.11 36.36
C VAL A 486 6.85 -9.22 37.07
N SER A 487 5.88 -9.83 37.73
CA SER A 487 4.90 -9.16 38.57
C SER A 487 4.92 -9.74 39.98
N TYR A 488 4.82 -8.87 40.97
CA TYR A 488 4.64 -9.21 42.36
C TYR A 488 3.38 -8.56 42.88
N GLY A 489 2.46 -9.37 43.39
CA GLY A 489 1.27 -8.94 44.08
C GLY A 489 1.33 -9.32 45.56
N ARG A 490 0.85 -8.46 46.45
CA ARG A 490 0.73 -8.75 47.87
C ARG A 490 -0.51 -8.13 48.51
N ARG A 491 -1.29 -8.94 49.22
CA ARG A 491 -2.28 -8.46 50.18
C ARG A 491 -1.57 -7.97 51.44
N LEU A 492 -1.91 -6.75 51.84
CA LEU A 492 -1.42 -6.06 53.01
C LEU A 492 -2.55 -5.96 54.06
N PRO A 493 -2.24 -5.61 55.32
CA PRO A 493 -3.26 -5.39 56.33
C PRO A 493 -4.29 -4.34 55.93
N LYS A 494 -5.50 -4.42 56.51
CA LYS A 494 -6.64 -3.52 56.22
C LYS A 494 -7.10 -3.58 54.76
N ASP A 495 -7.07 -4.77 54.17
CA ASP A 495 -7.56 -5.05 52.81
C ASP A 495 -6.89 -4.23 51.70
N LEU A 496 -5.68 -3.72 51.96
CA LEU A 496 -4.85 -3.09 50.96
C LEU A 496 -4.22 -4.17 50.06
N TYR A 497 -4.08 -3.88 48.77
CA TYR A 497 -3.35 -4.72 47.82
C TYR A 497 -2.27 -3.89 47.15
N PHE A 498 -1.05 -4.42 47.13
CA PHE A 498 0.07 -3.84 46.43
C PHE A 498 0.42 -4.71 45.23
N GLU A 499 0.63 -4.10 44.08
CA GLU A 499 1.16 -4.76 42.90
C GLU A 499 2.29 -3.93 42.29
N ALA A 500 3.37 -4.61 41.91
CA ALA A 500 4.45 -4.05 41.11
C ALA A 500 4.74 -4.98 39.94
N SER A 501 4.86 -4.40 38.75
CA SER A 501 5.08 -5.15 37.52
C SER A 501 6.19 -4.48 36.70
N TYR A 502 7.09 -5.30 36.17
CA TYR A 502 8.11 -4.92 35.21
C TYR A 502 7.89 -5.69 33.91
N VAL A 503 7.97 -4.98 32.79
CA VAL A 503 7.83 -5.55 31.44
C VAL A 503 9.01 -5.07 30.60
N GLY A 504 9.65 -6.01 29.92
CA GLY A 504 10.71 -5.74 28.96
C GLY A 504 10.36 -6.32 27.59
N ARG A 505 10.79 -5.61 26.54
CA ARG A 505 10.61 -6.03 25.16
C ARG A 505 11.88 -5.73 24.37
N ALA A 506 12.30 -6.67 23.54
CA ALA A 506 13.37 -6.48 22.57
C ALA A 506 12.93 -7.07 21.23
N ALA A 507 13.47 -6.54 20.13
CA ALA A 507 13.20 -7.07 18.81
C ALA A 507 14.48 -7.16 17.97
N ARG A 508 14.50 -8.12 17.05
CA ARG A 508 15.59 -8.36 16.09
C ARG A 508 15.00 -8.52 14.70
N ASN A 509 15.79 -8.21 13.68
CA ASN A 509 15.41 -8.31 12.26
C ASN A 509 14.15 -7.49 11.93
N LEU A 510 14.00 -6.33 12.55
CA LEU A 510 12.95 -5.38 12.18
C LEU A 510 13.21 -4.85 10.77
N PHE A 511 12.15 -4.67 10.00
CA PHE A 511 12.27 -4.10 8.66
C PHE A 511 12.60 -2.60 8.72
N ALA A 512 13.41 -2.17 7.77
CA ALA A 512 13.69 -0.78 7.49
C ALA A 512 13.74 -0.60 5.98
N ALA A 513 13.31 0.56 5.50
CA ALA A 513 13.63 0.99 4.14
C ALA A 513 15.10 1.44 4.11
N ARG A 514 15.82 1.05 3.05
CA ARG A 514 17.21 1.44 2.84
C ARG A 514 17.38 1.88 1.41
N ASP A 515 18.14 2.94 1.22
CA ASP A 515 18.65 3.32 -0.09
C ASP A 515 19.92 2.51 -0.36
N ILE A 516 19.80 1.55 -1.26
CA ILE A 516 20.89 0.65 -1.66
C ILE A 516 21.93 1.36 -2.54
N PHE A 517 21.60 2.53 -3.10
CA PHE A 517 22.48 3.38 -3.90
C PHE A 517 22.83 4.70 -3.22
N ALA A 518 22.64 4.80 -1.89
CA ALA A 518 23.07 5.96 -1.11
C ALA A 518 24.55 6.28 -1.39
N LEU A 519 24.90 7.58 -1.33
CA LEU A 519 26.27 8.04 -1.52
C LEU A 519 27.23 7.27 -0.60
N ASN A 520 28.22 6.60 -1.20
CA ASN A 520 29.16 5.77 -0.46
C ASN A 520 30.07 6.65 0.42
N ASN A 521 30.16 6.35 1.71
CA ASN A 521 31.14 6.94 2.60
C ASN A 521 32.50 6.24 2.40
N LEU A 522 33.29 6.72 1.45
CA LEU A 522 34.58 6.13 1.10
C LEU A 522 35.65 6.50 2.13
N VAL A 523 36.38 5.51 2.62
CA VAL A 523 37.64 5.71 3.35
C VAL A 523 38.66 6.30 2.39
N ASP A 524 39.37 7.35 2.81
CA ASP A 524 40.57 7.79 2.08
C ASP A 524 41.71 6.82 2.40
N PRO A 525 42.24 6.06 1.42
CA PRO A 525 43.31 5.10 1.67
C PRO A 525 44.59 5.73 2.23
N ALA A 526 44.79 7.04 2.06
CA ALA A 526 45.95 7.76 2.57
C ALA A 526 45.81 8.23 4.02
N SER A 527 44.62 8.68 4.43
CA SER A 527 44.40 9.30 5.76
C SER A 527 43.61 8.44 6.76
N GLY A 528 42.89 7.40 6.29
CA GLY A 528 42.15 6.45 7.13
C GLY A 528 40.72 6.87 7.45
#